data_AF-A0AAW9L897-F1
#
_entry.id   AF-A0AAW9L897-F1
#
_cell.length_a   1.000
_cell.length_b   1.000
_cell.length_c   1.000
_cell.angle_alpha   90.00
_cell.angle_beta   90.00
_cell.angle_gamma   90.00
#
_symmetry.space_group_name_H-M   'P 1'
#
loop_
_entity.id
_entity.type
_entity.pdbx_description
1 polymer ?
#
loop_
_entity_poly.entity_id
_entity_poly.type
_entity_poly.pdbx_seq_one_letter_code
_entity_poly.pdbx_strand_id
1 'polypeptide(L)'
;MTEDDLLSPEQARQRAMAADRHLGSELVYLEYSGTYGGEEAEAILDQIADRMTQSRLWYGGGIDSREKAERMLQAGADTVVVGDVFHEVADEEATVCVRAREEFDEGAPRRAIREWIGEEVDVETSAAARYLRTIPAVDAPVATAERHLADTVQCYLALQRSDSQTLANVLGAQTRTELDDALAANVDVSQYLSAITPQRDDGQVSVPLTHVSVFE
;
A
#
# COMPACT_ATOMS: atom_id res chain seq x y z
N MET A 1 -14.37 -20.51 -10.58
CA MET A 1 -15.10 -20.04 -9.39
C MET A 1 -16.52 -20.54 -9.51
N THR A 2 -16.84 -21.54 -8.70
CA THR A 2 -18.21 -22.03 -8.50
C THR A 2 -18.67 -21.58 -7.12
N GLU A 3 -19.99 -21.50 -6.90
CA GLU A 3 -20.58 -21.17 -5.59
C GLU A 3 -20.07 -22.07 -4.44
N ASP A 4 -19.51 -23.23 -4.77
CA ASP A 4 -18.98 -24.22 -3.84
C ASP A 4 -17.64 -23.85 -3.17
N ASP A 5 -16.94 -22.81 -3.64
CA ASP A 5 -15.62 -22.39 -3.11
C ASP A 5 -15.73 -21.34 -1.97
N LEU A 6 -16.95 -20.89 -1.63
CA LEU A 6 -17.20 -19.83 -0.64
C LEU A 6 -17.42 -20.40 0.77
N LEU A 7 -16.66 -19.89 1.75
CA LEU A 7 -16.93 -20.20 3.16
C LEU A 7 -18.20 -19.49 3.62
N SER A 8 -19.16 -20.24 4.17
CA SER A 8 -20.24 -19.62 4.93
C SER A 8 -19.69 -18.84 6.13
N PRO A 9 -20.40 -17.81 6.63
CA PRO A 9 -19.92 -17.04 7.78
C PRO A 9 -19.61 -17.88 9.02
N GLU A 10 -20.40 -18.94 9.24
CA GLU A 10 -20.15 -19.88 10.34
C GLU A 10 -18.85 -20.67 10.15
N GLN A 11 -18.54 -21.10 8.92
CA GLN A 11 -17.27 -21.79 8.63
C GLN A 11 -16.07 -20.87 8.77
N ALA A 12 -16.17 -19.63 8.26
CA ALA A 12 -15.14 -18.61 8.42
C ALA A 12 -14.86 -18.33 9.90
N ARG A 13 -15.92 -18.19 10.71
CA ARG A 13 -15.84 -18.03 12.17
C ARG A 13 -15.15 -19.19 12.86
N GLN A 14 -15.54 -20.43 12.55
CA GLN A 14 -14.92 -21.62 13.14
C GLN A 14 -13.42 -21.71 12.81
N ARG A 15 -13.04 -21.42 11.56
CA ARG A 15 -11.63 -21.38 11.14
C ARG A 15 -10.84 -20.29 11.85
N ALA A 16 -11.40 -19.08 11.96
CA ALA A 16 -10.78 -17.98 12.69
C ALA A 16 -10.55 -18.34 14.17
N MET A 17 -11.53 -18.92 14.84
CA MET A 17 -11.37 -19.34 16.24
C MET A 17 -10.34 -20.45 16.43
N ALA A 18 -10.23 -21.37 15.48
CA ALA A 18 -9.19 -22.38 15.51
C ALA A 18 -7.79 -21.74 15.36
N ALA A 19 -7.66 -20.74 14.48
CA ALA A 19 -6.42 -19.98 14.32
C ALA A 19 -6.01 -19.28 15.63
N ASP A 20 -6.94 -18.55 16.25
CA ASP A 20 -6.71 -17.81 17.50
C ASP A 20 -6.38 -18.74 18.67
N ARG A 21 -7.17 -19.80 18.88
CA ARG A 21 -7.12 -20.56 20.14
C ARG A 21 -6.28 -21.82 20.09
N HIS A 22 -6.11 -22.40 18.90
CA HIS A 22 -5.42 -23.68 18.74
C HIS A 22 -4.09 -23.53 18.03
N LEU A 23 -3.99 -22.60 17.08
CA LEU A 23 -2.75 -22.34 16.35
C LEU A 23 -1.91 -21.23 16.97
N GLY A 24 -2.49 -20.43 17.88
CA GLY A 24 -1.81 -19.32 18.53
C GLY A 24 -1.45 -18.22 17.55
N SER A 25 -2.25 -18.05 16.49
CA SER A 25 -2.02 -17.06 15.44
C SER A 25 -2.11 -15.65 16.01
N GLU A 26 -1.13 -14.79 15.72
CA GLU A 26 -1.23 -13.38 16.15
C GLU A 26 -2.19 -12.59 15.24
N LEU A 27 -2.49 -13.14 14.06
CA LEU A 27 -3.28 -12.47 13.04
C LEU A 27 -4.14 -13.47 12.26
N VAL A 28 -5.39 -13.09 12.06
CA VAL A 28 -6.35 -13.72 11.15
C VAL A 28 -6.64 -12.73 10.03
N TYR A 29 -6.39 -13.14 8.79
CA TYR A 29 -6.60 -12.28 7.62
C TYR A 29 -7.76 -12.78 6.76
N LEU A 30 -8.84 -12.00 6.69
CA LEU A 30 -9.99 -12.22 5.83
C LEU A 30 -9.74 -11.57 4.47
N GLU A 31 -9.52 -12.38 3.43
CA GLU A 31 -9.12 -11.90 2.10
C GLU A 31 -10.20 -12.13 1.05
N TYR A 32 -10.39 -11.12 0.20
CA TYR A 32 -11.33 -11.10 -0.91
C TYR A 32 -10.70 -10.85 -2.30
N SER A 33 -9.40 -11.09 -2.49
CA SER A 33 -8.68 -11.13 -3.78
C SER A 33 -9.01 -9.95 -4.70
N GLY A 34 -9.00 -8.73 -4.17
CA GLY A 34 -9.32 -7.50 -4.92
C GLY A 34 -10.80 -7.23 -5.14
N THR A 35 -11.70 -8.13 -4.74
CA THR A 35 -13.16 -7.92 -4.76
C THR A 35 -13.63 -7.34 -3.43
N TYR A 36 -14.59 -6.40 -3.45
CA TYR A 36 -15.17 -5.90 -2.22
C TYR A 36 -16.20 -6.89 -1.68
N GLY A 37 -16.00 -7.35 -0.44
CA GLY A 37 -16.82 -8.39 0.19
C GLY A 37 -18.19 -7.91 0.69
N GLY A 38 -18.40 -6.60 0.82
CA GLY A 38 -19.71 -6.00 1.13
C GLY A 38 -20.36 -6.53 2.42
N GLU A 39 -21.69 -6.67 2.39
CA GLU A 39 -22.49 -7.10 3.54
C GLU A 39 -22.12 -8.50 4.06
N GLU A 40 -21.64 -9.38 3.18
CA GLU A 40 -21.17 -10.71 3.56
C GLU A 40 -19.92 -10.62 4.43
N ALA A 41 -18.90 -9.88 3.96
CA ALA A 41 -17.70 -9.65 4.75
C ALA A 41 -18.01 -8.95 6.08
N GLU A 42 -18.92 -7.99 6.09
CA GLU A 42 -19.38 -7.32 7.32
C GLU A 42 -19.96 -8.32 8.32
N ALA A 43 -20.85 -9.21 7.86
CA ALA A 43 -21.45 -10.24 8.71
C ALA A 43 -20.44 -11.27 9.21
N ILE A 44 -19.38 -11.55 8.43
CA ILE A 44 -18.28 -12.45 8.83
C ILE A 44 -17.40 -11.79 9.90
N LEU A 45 -16.99 -10.54 9.66
CA LEU A 45 -16.14 -9.78 10.58
C LEU A 45 -16.83 -9.62 11.94
N ASP A 46 -18.11 -9.26 11.96
CA ASP A 46 -18.90 -9.07 13.19
C ASP A 46 -18.96 -10.35 14.02
N GLN A 47 -19.19 -11.50 13.37
CA GLN A 47 -19.22 -12.80 14.03
C GLN A 47 -17.86 -13.28 14.56
N ILE A 48 -16.75 -12.86 13.93
CA ILE A 48 -15.39 -13.24 14.32
C ILE A 48 -14.88 -12.35 15.44
N ALA A 49 -15.03 -11.02 15.30
CA ALA A 49 -14.46 -10.02 16.20
C ALA A 49 -14.83 -10.29 17.67
N ASP A 50 -16.10 -10.60 17.92
CA ASP A 50 -16.66 -10.91 19.25
C ASP A 50 -16.18 -12.26 19.86
N ARG A 51 -15.39 -13.03 19.12
CA ARG A 51 -14.96 -14.39 19.49
C ARG A 51 -13.44 -14.56 19.52
N MET A 52 -12.70 -13.63 18.92
CA MET A 52 -11.24 -13.56 18.99
C MET A 52 -10.80 -13.25 20.41
N THR A 53 -9.67 -13.82 20.85
CA THR A 53 -9.15 -13.58 22.20
C THR A 53 -7.76 -12.97 22.20
N GLN A 54 -6.95 -13.24 21.17
CA GLN A 54 -5.57 -12.79 21.06
C GLN A 54 -5.24 -12.26 19.66
N SER A 55 -5.74 -12.91 18.60
CA SER A 55 -5.43 -12.52 17.22
C SER A 55 -6.00 -11.15 16.87
N ARG A 56 -5.28 -10.42 16.02
CA ARG A 56 -5.81 -9.27 15.28
C ARG A 56 -6.57 -9.75 14.04
N LEU A 57 -7.72 -9.17 13.77
CA LEU A 57 -8.54 -9.46 12.60
C LEU A 57 -8.28 -8.43 11.51
N TRP A 58 -7.70 -8.85 10.39
CA TRP A 58 -7.44 -7.99 9.24
C TRP A 58 -8.43 -8.31 8.12
N TYR A 59 -8.81 -7.29 7.36
CA TYR A 59 -9.61 -7.42 6.15
C TYR A 59 -8.85 -6.90 4.93
N GLY A 60 -8.91 -7.60 3.81
CA GLY A 60 -8.39 -7.13 2.53
C GLY A 60 -9.30 -7.54 1.38
N GLY A 61 -9.55 -6.60 0.46
CA GLY A 61 -10.32 -6.86 -0.75
C GLY A 61 -11.12 -5.66 -1.24
N GLY A 62 -10.82 -5.18 -2.44
CA GLY A 62 -11.64 -4.23 -3.21
C GLY A 62 -11.97 -2.91 -2.52
N ILE A 63 -11.15 -2.47 -1.56
CA ILE A 63 -11.30 -1.19 -0.87
C ILE A 63 -10.75 -0.08 -1.77
N ASP A 64 -11.66 0.74 -2.29
CA ASP A 64 -11.37 1.88 -3.17
C ASP A 64 -11.95 3.21 -2.66
N SER A 65 -12.58 3.18 -1.47
CA SER A 65 -13.23 4.36 -0.89
C SER A 65 -13.16 4.35 0.63
N ARG A 66 -13.30 5.55 1.21
CA ARG A 66 -13.42 5.76 2.66
C ARG A 66 -14.56 4.96 3.26
N GLU A 67 -15.72 5.02 2.62
CA GLU A 67 -16.94 4.38 3.11
C GLU A 67 -16.73 2.87 3.24
N LYS A 68 -16.15 2.22 2.22
CA LYS A 68 -15.84 0.79 2.28
C LYS A 68 -14.86 0.47 3.41
N ALA A 69 -13.80 1.25 3.56
CA ALA A 69 -12.83 1.07 4.64
C ALA A 69 -13.48 1.21 6.03
N GLU A 70 -14.29 2.26 6.22
CA GLU A 70 -15.02 2.49 7.46
C GLU A 70 -16.02 1.37 7.77
N ARG A 71 -16.73 0.86 6.77
CA ARG A 71 -17.66 -0.27 6.93
C ARG A 71 -16.95 -1.52 7.45
N MET A 72 -15.79 -1.88 6.91
CA MET A 72 -15.04 -3.04 7.39
C MET A 72 -14.49 -2.84 8.80
N LEU A 73 -13.98 -1.64 9.12
CA LEU A 73 -13.52 -1.30 10.47
C LEU A 73 -14.68 -1.34 11.48
N GLN A 74 -15.84 -0.80 11.12
CA GLN A 74 -17.04 -0.81 11.97
C GLN A 74 -17.59 -2.22 12.17
N ALA A 75 -17.47 -3.09 11.16
CA ALA A 75 -17.88 -4.49 11.26
C ALA A 75 -16.93 -5.33 12.11
N GLY A 76 -15.80 -4.80 12.59
CA GLY A 76 -14.93 -5.47 13.55
C GLY A 76 -13.54 -5.85 13.03
N ALA A 77 -13.16 -5.44 11.81
CA ALA A 77 -11.76 -5.51 11.41
C ALA A 77 -10.91 -4.55 12.26
N ASP A 78 -9.79 -5.02 12.79
CA ASP A 78 -8.78 -4.19 13.44
C ASP A 78 -8.00 -3.35 12.43
N THR A 79 -7.78 -3.91 11.23
CA THR A 79 -7.00 -3.29 10.16
C THR A 79 -7.64 -3.61 8.81
N VAL A 80 -7.66 -2.62 7.92
CA VAL A 80 -8.02 -2.78 6.51
C VAL A 80 -6.76 -2.67 5.66
N VAL A 81 -6.56 -3.64 4.77
CA VAL A 81 -5.44 -3.75 3.85
C VAL A 81 -5.88 -3.27 2.46
N VAL A 82 -5.10 -2.36 1.89
CA VAL A 82 -5.33 -1.78 0.55
C VAL A 82 -4.05 -1.93 -0.25
N GLY A 83 -4.10 -2.67 -1.35
CA GLY A 83 -2.92 -3.04 -2.15
C GLY A 83 -2.95 -2.54 -3.59
N ASP A 84 -4.02 -2.83 -4.34
CA ASP A 84 -4.06 -2.74 -5.81
C ASP A 84 -3.65 -1.37 -6.39
N VAL A 85 -4.03 -0.28 -5.71
CA VAL A 85 -3.79 1.09 -6.18
C VAL A 85 -2.32 1.51 -6.19
N PHE A 86 -1.45 0.87 -5.41
CA PHE A 86 -0.05 1.32 -5.26
C PHE A 86 0.78 1.20 -6.54
N HIS A 87 0.49 0.21 -7.40
CA HIS A 87 1.21 0.06 -8.66
C HIS A 87 0.96 1.27 -9.58
N GLU A 88 -0.28 1.74 -9.62
CA GLU A 88 -0.66 2.90 -10.44
C GLU A 88 -0.05 4.20 -9.91
N VAL A 89 0.11 4.35 -8.58
CA VAL A 89 0.76 5.52 -7.97
C VAL A 89 2.19 5.68 -8.50
N ALA A 90 2.97 4.61 -8.47
CA ALA A 90 4.37 4.67 -8.89
C ALA A 90 4.51 5.07 -10.36
N ASP A 91 3.69 4.51 -11.25
CA ASP A 91 3.71 4.79 -12.69
C ASP A 91 3.29 6.24 -13.00
N GLU A 92 2.26 6.75 -12.33
CA GLU A 92 1.81 8.14 -12.44
C GLU A 92 2.90 9.11 -11.96
N GLU A 93 3.46 8.88 -10.77
CA GLU A 93 4.47 9.76 -10.18
C GLU A 93 5.75 9.78 -11.02
N ALA A 94 6.19 8.63 -11.56
CA ALA A 94 7.33 8.55 -12.47
C ALA A 94 7.12 9.39 -13.73
N THR A 95 5.91 9.33 -14.31
CA THR A 95 5.55 10.13 -15.48
C THR A 95 5.59 11.62 -15.18
N VAL A 96 5.03 12.05 -14.05
CA VAL A 96 5.06 13.45 -13.61
C VAL A 96 6.48 13.92 -13.35
N CYS A 97 7.33 13.09 -12.73
CA CYS A 97 8.73 13.39 -12.47
C CYS A 97 9.52 13.63 -13.75
N VAL A 98 9.35 12.78 -14.76
CA VAL A 98 10.01 12.96 -16.07
C VAL A 98 9.57 14.25 -16.74
N ARG A 99 8.27 14.57 -16.75
CA ARG A 99 7.75 15.85 -17.27
C ARG A 99 8.34 17.05 -16.52
N ALA A 100 8.39 16.98 -15.19
CA ALA A 100 8.92 18.05 -14.37
C ALA A 100 10.40 18.37 -14.67
N ARG A 101 11.20 17.39 -15.11
CA ARG A 101 12.60 17.63 -15.53
C ARG A 101 12.73 18.44 -16.81
N GLU A 102 11.73 18.44 -17.68
CA GLU A 102 11.73 19.26 -18.89
C GLU A 102 11.46 20.73 -18.55
N GLU A 103 10.77 20.98 -17.44
CA GLU A 103 10.34 22.31 -16.99
C GLU A 103 11.25 22.95 -15.92
N PHE A 104 11.90 22.13 -15.10
CA PHE A 104 12.60 22.57 -13.90
C PHE A 104 14.04 22.09 -13.86
N ASP A 105 14.94 23.02 -13.52
CA ASP A 105 16.26 22.68 -13.05
C ASP A 105 16.19 21.98 -11.68
N GLU A 106 17.26 21.30 -11.33
CA GLU A 106 17.39 20.42 -10.16
C GLU A 106 17.22 21.11 -8.78
N GLY A 107 16.93 22.42 -8.76
CA GLY A 107 16.70 23.23 -7.56
C GLY A 107 15.52 24.13 -7.62
N ALA A 108 14.57 23.79 -8.49
CA ALA A 108 13.31 24.48 -8.51
C ALA A 108 12.73 24.59 -7.09
N PRO A 109 12.28 25.78 -6.69
CA PRO A 109 11.69 25.97 -5.39
C PRO A 109 10.39 25.19 -5.32
N ARG A 110 10.14 24.51 -4.19
CA ARG A 110 8.93 23.72 -3.96
C ARG A 110 7.62 24.46 -4.30
N ARG A 111 7.56 25.77 -4.08
CA ARG A 111 6.40 26.60 -4.44
C ARG A 111 6.11 26.55 -5.95
N ALA A 112 7.13 26.70 -6.79
CA ALA A 112 6.96 26.66 -8.24
C ALA A 112 6.54 25.26 -8.72
N ILE A 113 7.10 24.20 -8.13
CA ILE A 113 6.70 22.81 -8.41
C ILE A 113 5.22 22.60 -8.06
N ARG A 114 4.76 23.09 -6.90
CA ARG A 114 3.35 22.98 -6.50
C ARG A 114 2.40 23.76 -7.41
N GLU A 115 2.78 24.97 -7.81
CA GLU A 115 2.02 25.77 -8.77
C GLU A 115 1.86 25.03 -10.09
N TRP A 116 2.96 24.48 -10.62
CA TRP A 116 2.94 23.67 -11.83
C TRP A 116 2.10 22.40 -11.69
N ILE A 117 2.21 21.65 -10.59
CA ILE A 117 1.35 20.47 -10.35
C ILE A 117 -0.13 20.87 -10.37
N GLY A 118 -0.50 21.98 -9.73
CA GLY A 118 -1.87 22.46 -9.68
C GLY A 118 -2.43 22.89 -11.04
N GLU A 119 -1.57 23.19 -12.01
CA GLU A 119 -1.94 23.60 -13.38
C GLU A 119 -1.90 22.41 -14.37
N GLU A 120 -0.93 21.50 -14.21
CA GLU A 120 -0.53 20.54 -15.25
C GLU A 120 -0.82 19.07 -14.90
N VAL A 121 -1.33 18.79 -13.70
CA VAL A 121 -1.64 17.44 -13.21
C VAL A 121 -3.04 17.39 -12.63
N ASP A 122 -3.86 16.44 -13.10
CA ASP A 122 -5.16 16.15 -12.51
C ASP A 122 -5.00 15.29 -11.25
N VAL A 123 -4.66 15.94 -10.13
CA VAL A 123 -4.46 15.25 -8.85
C VAL A 123 -5.78 14.67 -8.30
N GLU A 124 -6.93 15.25 -8.65
CA GLU A 124 -8.24 14.82 -8.16
C GLU A 124 -8.53 13.35 -8.53
N THR A 125 -8.11 12.94 -9.74
CA THR A 125 -8.33 11.60 -10.29
C THR A 125 -7.13 10.67 -10.15
N SER A 126 -6.00 11.17 -9.63
CA SER A 126 -4.77 10.38 -9.45
C SER A 126 -4.95 9.14 -8.58
N ALA A 127 -4.15 8.11 -8.86
CA ALA A 127 -4.05 6.91 -8.04
C ALA A 127 -3.68 7.24 -6.58
N ALA A 128 -2.83 8.25 -6.36
CA ALA A 128 -2.43 8.66 -5.01
C ALA A 128 -3.62 9.24 -4.22
N ALA A 129 -4.44 10.08 -4.85
CA ALA A 129 -5.66 10.60 -4.23
C ALA A 129 -6.67 9.49 -3.97
N ARG A 130 -6.82 8.54 -4.91
CA ARG A 130 -7.66 7.35 -4.73
C ARG A 130 -7.22 6.50 -3.54
N TYR A 131 -5.92 6.22 -3.41
CA TYR A 131 -5.36 5.52 -2.26
C TYR A 131 -5.66 6.25 -0.95
N LEU A 132 -5.34 7.54 -0.88
CA LEU A 132 -5.52 8.34 0.34
C LEU A 132 -7.00 8.46 0.75
N ARG A 133 -7.94 8.39 -0.20
CA ARG A 133 -9.38 8.32 0.11
C ARG A 133 -9.76 7.08 0.89
N THR A 134 -9.01 5.98 0.78
CA THR A 134 -9.28 4.75 1.53
C THR A 134 -8.87 4.84 3.01
N ILE A 135 -8.12 5.88 3.41
CA ILE A 135 -7.60 6.04 4.77
C ILE A 135 -8.51 7.00 5.55
N PRO A 136 -9.32 6.53 6.53
CA PRO A 136 -10.27 7.39 7.23
C PRO A 136 -9.61 8.55 8.00
N ALA A 137 -8.35 8.39 8.41
CA ALA A 137 -7.63 9.44 9.14
C ALA A 137 -7.16 10.62 8.25
N VAL A 138 -7.25 10.52 6.92
CA VAL A 138 -6.78 11.57 6.00
C VAL A 138 -7.91 12.53 5.66
N ASP A 139 -7.96 13.72 6.27
CA ASP A 139 -9.07 14.67 6.06
C ASP A 139 -9.17 15.21 4.64
N ALA A 140 -8.02 15.51 4.01
CA ALA A 140 -7.93 16.16 2.70
C ALA A 140 -7.07 15.32 1.74
N PRO A 141 -7.62 14.24 1.14
CA PRO A 141 -6.83 13.28 0.37
C PRO A 141 -6.19 13.90 -0.88
N VAL A 142 -6.92 14.75 -1.61
CA VAL A 142 -6.42 15.39 -2.85
C VAL A 142 -5.30 16.39 -2.54
N ALA A 143 -5.51 17.28 -1.56
CA ALA A 143 -4.48 18.22 -1.13
C ALA A 143 -3.24 17.52 -0.51
N THR A 144 -3.45 16.35 0.09
CA THR A 144 -2.36 15.51 0.60
C THR A 144 -1.59 14.83 -0.52
N ALA A 145 -2.29 14.31 -1.54
CA ALA A 145 -1.68 13.76 -2.75
C ALA A 145 -0.84 14.82 -3.48
N GLU A 146 -1.38 16.02 -3.71
CA GLU A 146 -0.68 17.13 -4.36
C GLU A 146 0.61 17.50 -3.61
N ARG A 147 0.53 17.54 -2.28
CA ARG A 147 1.69 17.82 -1.41
C ARG A 147 2.75 16.73 -1.55
N HIS A 148 2.35 15.46 -1.51
CA HIS A 148 3.28 14.33 -1.63
C HIS A 148 3.92 14.29 -3.01
N LEU A 149 3.15 14.47 -4.07
CA LEU A 149 3.66 14.54 -5.44
C LEU A 149 4.69 15.67 -5.60
N ALA A 150 4.45 16.84 -5.00
CA ALA A 150 5.40 17.94 -5.02
C ALA A 150 6.70 17.60 -4.27
N ASP A 151 6.60 16.92 -3.13
CA ASP A 151 7.75 16.45 -2.36
C ASP A 151 8.53 15.37 -3.15
N THR A 152 7.83 14.47 -3.84
CA THR A 152 8.41 13.46 -4.75
C THR A 152 9.16 14.12 -5.90
N VAL A 153 8.54 15.05 -6.63
CA VAL A 153 9.18 15.77 -7.74
C VAL A 153 10.40 16.56 -7.24
N GLN A 154 10.29 17.24 -6.10
CA GLN A 154 11.41 17.97 -5.52
C GLN A 154 12.58 17.04 -5.17
N CYS A 155 12.27 15.89 -4.56
CA CYS A 155 13.28 14.87 -4.24
C CYS A 155 13.93 14.34 -5.52
N TYR A 156 13.13 13.99 -6.52
CA TYR A 156 13.58 13.47 -7.80
C TYR A 156 14.54 14.44 -8.51
N LEU A 157 14.18 15.73 -8.59
CA LEU A 157 15.03 16.78 -9.16
C LEU A 157 16.32 16.96 -8.35
N ALA A 158 16.24 16.97 -7.02
CA ALA A 158 17.42 17.12 -6.15
C ALA A 158 18.38 15.92 -6.21
N LEU A 159 17.87 14.71 -6.45
CA LEU A 159 18.71 13.53 -6.64
C LEU A 159 19.55 13.63 -7.92
N GLN A 160 19.09 14.34 -8.94
CA GLN A 160 19.88 14.57 -10.16
C GLN A 160 21.12 15.44 -9.91
N ARG A 161 21.09 16.34 -8.91
CA ARG A 161 22.26 17.14 -8.48
C ARG A 161 23.38 16.35 -7.85
N SER A 162 23.00 15.25 -7.22
CA SER A 162 23.87 14.63 -6.24
C SER A 162 24.85 13.75 -6.99
N ASP A 163 26.13 14.16 -7.00
CA ASP A 163 27.22 13.31 -7.43
C ASP A 163 27.10 11.95 -6.72
N SER A 164 27.29 10.84 -7.44
CA SER A 164 27.21 9.47 -6.90
C SER A 164 28.03 9.30 -5.62
N GLN A 165 29.11 10.08 -5.47
CA GLN A 165 29.93 10.12 -4.27
C GLN A 165 29.20 10.69 -3.03
N THR A 166 28.34 11.69 -3.20
CA THR A 166 27.54 12.29 -2.11
C THR A 166 26.40 11.36 -1.68
N LEU A 167 25.72 10.73 -2.65
CA LEU A 167 24.68 9.73 -2.37
C LEU A 167 25.24 8.49 -1.68
N ALA A 168 26.41 8.01 -2.12
CA ALA A 168 27.09 6.88 -1.50
C ALA A 168 27.50 7.14 -0.04
N ASN A 169 27.85 8.38 0.30
CA ASN A 169 28.21 8.76 1.68
C ASN A 169 27.00 8.78 2.63
N VAL A 170 25.79 9.02 2.11
CA VAL A 170 24.54 9.08 2.88
C VAL A 170 23.86 7.71 2.97
N LEU A 171 23.86 6.93 1.88
CA LEU A 171 23.10 5.70 1.75
C LEU A 171 23.90 4.43 2.12
N GLY A 172 25.22 4.52 2.22
CA GLY A 172 26.10 3.38 2.53
C GLY A 172 26.51 2.59 1.28
N ALA A 173 27.63 1.86 1.40
CA ALA A 173 28.34 1.28 0.25
C ALA A 173 27.58 0.17 -0.51
N GLN A 174 26.64 -0.54 0.14
CA GLN A 174 25.81 -1.56 -0.53
C GLN A 174 24.76 -0.93 -1.46
N THR A 175 24.13 0.16 -1.01
CA THR A 175 23.14 0.91 -1.79
C THR A 175 23.76 1.61 -3.00
N ARG A 176 25.07 1.90 -2.96
CA ARG A 176 25.82 2.46 -4.10
C ARG A 176 25.81 1.53 -5.32
N THR A 177 26.11 0.24 -5.13
CA THR A 177 26.19 -0.72 -6.24
C THR A 177 24.82 -0.92 -6.89
N GLU A 178 23.77 -1.01 -6.07
CA GLU A 178 22.39 -1.15 -6.53
C GLU A 178 21.89 0.11 -7.26
N LEU A 179 22.28 1.30 -6.78
CA LEU A 179 21.92 2.57 -7.41
C LEU A 179 22.70 2.83 -8.71
N ASP A 180 24.01 2.54 -8.73
CA ASP A 180 24.83 2.68 -9.94
C ASP A 180 24.37 1.68 -11.03
N ASP A 181 23.97 0.46 -10.66
CA ASP A 181 23.37 -0.52 -11.58
C ASP A 181 21.96 -0.09 -12.06
N ALA A 182 21.14 0.51 -11.19
CA ALA A 182 19.80 1.01 -11.52
C ALA A 182 19.82 2.29 -12.38
N LEU A 183 20.85 3.14 -12.27
CA LEU A 183 21.04 4.34 -13.08
C LEU A 183 21.74 4.04 -14.42
N ALA A 184 22.60 3.02 -14.48
CA ALA A 184 23.37 2.67 -15.68
C ALA A 184 22.60 1.76 -16.66
N ALA A 185 21.65 0.97 -16.17
CA ALA A 185 20.69 0.28 -17.02
C ALA A 185 19.38 1.08 -17.05
N ASN A 186 18.69 1.11 -18.20
CA ASN A 186 17.29 1.53 -18.26
C ASN A 186 16.44 0.53 -17.46
N VAL A 187 16.51 0.59 -16.12
CA VAL A 187 15.89 -0.40 -15.25
C VAL A 187 14.44 -0.03 -15.03
N ASP A 188 13.61 -0.93 -15.56
CA ASP A 188 12.25 -1.22 -15.17
C ASP A 188 12.12 -1.31 -13.64
N VAL A 189 11.35 -0.38 -13.07
CA VAL A 189 11.08 -0.19 -11.63
C VAL A 189 10.46 -1.45 -10.98
N SER A 190 10.02 -2.43 -11.79
CA SER A 190 9.54 -3.73 -11.34
C SER A 190 10.52 -4.51 -10.44
N GLN A 191 11.84 -4.35 -10.61
CA GLN A 191 12.83 -5.00 -9.73
C GLN A 191 12.98 -4.34 -8.36
N TYR A 192 12.77 -3.02 -8.26
CA TYR A 192 12.78 -2.33 -6.97
C TYR A 192 11.53 -2.69 -6.15
N LEU A 193 10.38 -2.85 -6.83
CA LEU A 193 9.13 -3.33 -6.24
C LEU A 193 9.21 -4.80 -5.79
N SER A 194 10.02 -5.63 -6.45
CA SER A 194 10.25 -7.01 -6.01
C SER A 194 11.19 -7.12 -4.80
N ALA A 195 12.08 -6.14 -4.58
CA ALA A 195 12.97 -6.09 -3.41
C ALA A 195 12.26 -5.70 -2.10
N ILE A 196 11.11 -5.01 -2.19
CA ILE A 196 10.19 -4.76 -1.06
C ILE A 196 9.23 -5.94 -0.82
N THR A 197 9.28 -6.97 -1.67
CA THR A 197 8.70 -8.26 -1.35
C THR A 197 9.64 -8.93 -0.34
N PRO A 198 9.16 -9.30 0.87
CA PRO A 198 10.06 -9.65 1.96
C PRO A 198 10.84 -10.94 1.66
N GLN A 199 12.15 -10.81 1.45
CA GLN A 199 13.10 -11.90 1.61
C GLN A 199 13.47 -12.01 3.09
N ARG A 200 13.00 -13.09 3.74
CA ARG A 200 13.40 -13.46 5.10
C ARG A 200 14.88 -13.85 5.13
N ASP A 201 15.63 -13.41 6.14
CA ASP A 201 16.29 -14.38 7.03
C ASP A 201 16.75 -13.91 8.43
N ASP A 202 16.74 -14.90 9.34
CA ASP A 202 17.60 -15.12 10.52
C ASP A 202 17.48 -14.28 11.80
N GLY A 203 16.25 -14.12 12.26
CA GLY A 203 15.93 -13.85 13.67
C GLY A 203 14.54 -14.34 14.08
N GLN A 204 14.01 -15.35 13.39
CA GLN A 204 12.58 -15.66 13.29
C GLN A 204 11.90 -15.90 14.66
N VAL A 205 11.31 -14.84 15.23
CA VAL A 205 9.98 -14.97 15.81
C VAL A 205 9.07 -15.11 14.60
N SER A 206 8.81 -16.35 14.17
CA SER A 206 7.77 -16.57 13.17
C SER A 206 6.46 -16.18 13.84
N VAL A 207 5.93 -15.02 13.49
CA VAL A 207 4.56 -14.68 13.82
C VAL A 207 3.67 -15.58 12.97
N PRO A 208 2.92 -16.54 13.56
CA PRO A 208 1.97 -17.33 12.81
C PRO A 208 0.89 -16.42 12.22
N LEU A 209 0.94 -16.24 10.90
CA LEU A 209 -0.10 -15.61 10.10
C LEU A 209 -1.06 -16.71 9.65
N THR A 210 -2.33 -16.64 10.03
CA THR A 210 -3.36 -17.50 9.45
C THR A 210 -4.21 -16.71 8.50
N HIS A 211 -4.10 -17.07 7.22
CA HIS A 211 -4.95 -16.56 6.18
C HIS A 211 -6.24 -17.37 6.13
N VAL A 212 -7.38 -16.69 6.27
CA VAL A 212 -8.70 -17.26 6.04
C VAL A 212 -9.17 -16.68 4.72
N SER A 213 -8.84 -17.37 3.64
CA SER A 213 -9.40 -17.03 2.34
C SER A 213 -10.86 -17.48 2.31
N VAL A 214 -11.73 -16.60 1.83
CA VAL A 214 -13.10 -16.96 1.44
C VAL A 214 -13.11 -17.55 0.02
N PHE A 215 -11.94 -17.62 -0.63
CA PHE A 215 -11.73 -18.13 -1.99
C PHE A 215 -10.57 -19.14 -1.99
N GLU A 216 -10.79 -20.41 -2.35
CA GLU A 216 -9.68 -21.36 -2.62
C GLU A 216 -9.16 -21.26 -4.07
#